data_AF-A0AAD9JV49-F1
#
_entry.id   AF-A0AAD9JV49-F1
#
_cell.length_a   1.000
_cell.length_b   1.000
_cell.length_c   1.000
_cell.angle_alpha   90.00
_cell.angle_beta   90.00
_cell.angle_gamma   90.00
#
_symmetry.space_group_name_H-M   'P 1'
#
loop_
_entity.id
_entity.type
_entity.pdbx_description
1 polymer ?
#
loop_
_entity_poly.entity_id
_entity_poly.type
_entity_poly.pdbx_seq_one_letter_code
_entity_poly.pdbx_strand_id
1 'polypeptide(L)'
;MHCETLRLNTFKTWPNWAAAWPTLLVKAGFYYTGTADQVACFCCSGHLKNWQAGDSATAEHKRYFPHCRFVAGLDSTNVPPSEMPPEDTRRATANAVANPSPNSELGVVREEPTRQDYSGETSRLSSFSRWPQNSHQAAGGLARAGFFYTGIADCVKCFSCNGTLRSWERRDDSWNEHARWFPRCNYVRTVKGEAFIRSVQATHSGQVAN
;
A
#
# COMPACT_ATOMS: atom_id res chain seq x y z
N MET A 1 -13.59 -4.47 -6.15
CA MET A 1 -12.68 -3.89 -5.11
C MET A 1 -11.87 -5.03 -4.48
N HIS A 2 -10.98 -5.64 -5.25
CA HIS A 2 -10.40 -6.97 -4.97
C HIS A 2 -9.25 -6.96 -3.94
N CYS A 3 -8.56 -5.82 -3.81
CA CYS A 3 -7.48 -5.64 -2.84
C CYS A 3 -8.01 -5.33 -1.44
N GLU A 4 -7.56 -6.11 -0.44
CA GLU A 4 -7.88 -5.91 0.97
C GLU A 4 -7.49 -4.52 1.45
N THR A 5 -6.29 -4.04 1.08
CA THR A 5 -5.83 -2.70 1.43
C THR A 5 -6.77 -1.61 0.91
N LEU A 6 -7.31 -1.76 -0.31
CA LEU A 6 -8.27 -0.81 -0.86
C LEU A 6 -9.60 -0.85 -0.11
N ARG A 7 -10.10 -2.04 0.23
CA ARG A 7 -11.31 -2.17 1.04
C ARG A 7 -11.12 -1.59 2.43
N LEU A 8 -9.96 -1.79 3.05
CA LEU A 8 -9.65 -1.21 4.37
C LEU A 8 -9.70 0.32 4.36
N ASN A 9 -9.29 0.95 3.26
CA ASN A 9 -9.35 2.41 3.11
C ASN A 9 -10.77 2.97 3.11
N THR A 10 -11.80 2.16 2.85
CA THR A 10 -13.20 2.62 2.96
C THR A 10 -13.62 2.84 4.40
N PHE A 11 -13.00 2.17 5.36
CA PHE A 11 -13.34 2.24 6.78
C PHE A 11 -12.78 3.49 7.50
N LYS A 12 -12.28 4.49 6.76
CA LYS A 12 -11.75 5.75 7.34
C LYS A 12 -12.78 6.50 8.20
N THR A 13 -14.06 6.39 7.85
CA THR A 13 -15.18 6.98 8.58
C THR A 13 -16.04 5.91 9.27
N TRP A 14 -15.46 4.73 9.54
CA TRP A 14 -16.15 3.67 10.27
C TRP A 14 -16.54 4.16 11.67
N PRO A 15 -17.79 3.97 12.10
CA PRO A 15 -18.23 4.51 13.38
C PRO A 15 -17.46 3.87 14.54
N ASN A 16 -17.07 4.70 15.52
CA ASN A 16 -16.37 4.25 16.71
C ASN A 16 -17.21 3.31 17.61
N TRP A 17 -18.55 3.35 17.49
CA TRP A 17 -19.46 2.49 18.23
C TRP A 17 -19.68 1.11 17.58
N ALA A 18 -19.26 0.93 16.33
CA ALA A 18 -19.48 -0.31 15.61
C ALA A 18 -18.57 -1.42 16.18
N ALA A 19 -19.16 -2.54 16.58
CA ALA A 19 -18.45 -3.60 17.30
C ALA A 19 -17.49 -4.42 16.42
N ALA A 20 -17.69 -4.42 15.11
CA ALA A 20 -16.87 -5.17 14.17
C ALA A 20 -15.57 -4.44 13.79
N TRP A 21 -14.48 -5.20 13.74
CA TRP A 21 -13.15 -4.69 13.40
C TRP A 21 -12.96 -4.59 11.87
N PRO A 22 -12.60 -3.40 11.33
CA PRO A 22 -12.38 -3.20 9.90
C PRO A 22 -11.46 -4.22 9.22
N THR A 23 -10.39 -4.64 9.89
CA THR A 23 -9.44 -5.63 9.35
C THR A 23 -10.07 -7.01 9.17
N LEU A 24 -10.97 -7.44 10.06
CA LEU A 24 -11.70 -8.71 9.95
C LEU A 24 -12.79 -8.64 8.87
N LEU A 25 -13.48 -7.50 8.76
CA LEU A 25 -14.46 -7.24 7.70
C LEU A 25 -13.80 -7.32 6.32
N VAL A 26 -12.64 -6.69 6.16
CA VAL A 26 -11.86 -6.69 4.92
C VAL A 26 -11.40 -8.09 4.52
N LYS A 27 -10.88 -8.88 5.46
CA LYS A 27 -10.49 -10.28 5.23
C LYS A 27 -11.68 -11.15 4.82
N ALA A 28 -12.87 -10.85 5.36
CA ALA A 28 -14.12 -11.48 4.96
C ALA A 28 -14.70 -10.95 3.62
N GLY A 29 -13.94 -10.11 2.90
CA GLY A 29 -14.31 -9.61 1.57
C GLY A 29 -15.16 -8.33 1.59
N PHE A 30 -15.26 -7.64 2.73
CA PHE A 30 -16.12 -6.47 2.87
C PHE A 30 -15.38 -5.15 2.73
N TYR A 31 -16.09 -4.14 2.22
CA TYR A 31 -15.75 -2.73 2.28
C TYR A 31 -16.90 -1.93 2.90
N TYR A 32 -16.59 -0.82 3.55
CA TYR A 32 -17.57 0.08 4.16
C TYR A 32 -18.34 0.87 3.09
N THR A 33 -19.67 0.92 3.22
CA THR A 33 -20.53 1.68 2.29
C THR A 33 -20.61 3.17 2.61
N GLY A 34 -20.13 3.60 3.78
CA GLY A 34 -20.20 4.99 4.23
C GLY A 34 -21.44 5.33 5.05
N THR A 35 -22.32 4.36 5.32
CA THR A 35 -23.57 4.56 6.08
C THR A 35 -23.64 3.63 7.28
N ALA A 36 -23.82 4.20 8.48
CA ALA A 36 -23.91 3.47 9.75
C ALA A 36 -22.78 2.42 9.90
N ASP A 37 -23.08 1.18 10.23
CA ASP A 37 -22.14 0.07 10.26
C ASP A 37 -22.33 -0.89 9.06
N GLN A 38 -22.86 -0.39 7.94
CA GLN A 38 -23.15 -1.22 6.79
C GLN A 38 -21.90 -1.47 5.94
N VAL A 39 -21.67 -2.72 5.58
CA VAL A 39 -20.60 -3.14 4.68
C VAL A 39 -21.14 -3.90 3.48
N ALA A 40 -20.40 -3.89 2.37
CA ALA A 40 -20.73 -4.60 1.14
C ALA A 40 -19.58 -5.49 0.68
N CYS A 41 -19.90 -6.67 0.14
CA CYS A 41 -18.90 -7.59 -0.37
C CYS A 41 -18.41 -7.16 -1.75
N PHE A 42 -17.09 -7.27 -2.01
CA PHE A 42 -16.54 -6.97 -3.34
C PHE A 42 -16.96 -7.95 -4.45
N CYS A 43 -17.36 -9.17 -4.09
CA CYS A 43 -17.62 -10.28 -5.01
C CYS A 43 -19.11 -10.44 -5.30
N CYS A 44 -19.95 -10.61 -4.27
CA CYS A 44 -21.39 -10.81 -4.44
C CYS A 44 -22.22 -9.54 -4.29
N SER A 45 -21.60 -8.41 -3.91
CA SER A 45 -22.30 -7.15 -3.59
C SER A 45 -23.36 -7.28 -2.47
N GLY A 46 -23.32 -8.35 -1.69
CA GLY A 46 -24.19 -8.55 -0.53
C GLY A 46 -23.88 -7.57 0.59
N HIS A 47 -24.92 -7.06 1.26
CA HIS A 47 -24.81 -6.04 2.31
C HIS A 47 -25.12 -6.63 3.69
N LEU A 48 -24.29 -6.32 4.69
CA LEU A 48 -24.49 -6.67 6.10
C LEU A 48 -24.38 -5.42 6.98
N LYS A 49 -25.11 -5.38 8.09
CA LYS A 49 -25.20 -4.28 9.06
C LYS A 49 -25.66 -4.80 10.42
N ASN A 50 -25.71 -3.94 11.44
CA ASN A 50 -26.07 -4.26 12.82
C ASN A 50 -25.11 -5.23 13.52
N TRP A 51 -23.80 -5.00 13.37
CA TRP A 51 -22.72 -5.83 13.92
C TRP A 51 -22.67 -5.77 15.44
N GLN A 52 -22.68 -6.94 16.08
CA GLN A 52 -22.61 -7.11 17.53
C GLN A 52 -21.22 -7.60 17.99
N ALA A 53 -20.93 -7.39 19.28
CA ALA A 53 -19.73 -7.93 19.88
C ALA A 53 -19.78 -9.47 19.87
N GLY A 54 -18.84 -10.10 19.18
CA GLY A 54 -18.77 -11.56 19.02
C GLY A 54 -19.14 -12.06 17.61
N ASP A 55 -19.69 -11.21 16.75
CA ASP A 55 -20.01 -11.61 15.38
C ASP A 55 -18.74 -11.91 14.57
N SER A 56 -18.76 -13.03 13.83
CA SER A 56 -17.70 -13.41 12.90
C SER A 56 -18.05 -13.00 11.48
N ALA A 57 -17.32 -12.03 10.92
CA ALA A 57 -17.59 -11.50 9.57
C ALA A 57 -17.66 -12.59 8.48
N THR A 58 -16.77 -13.59 8.53
CA THR A 58 -16.78 -14.71 7.57
C THR A 58 -17.98 -15.64 7.79
N ALA A 59 -18.37 -15.89 9.05
CA ALA A 59 -19.52 -16.73 9.36
C ALA A 59 -20.83 -16.08 8.92
N GLU A 60 -21.00 -14.78 9.20
CA GLU A 60 -22.17 -14.00 8.79
C GLU A 60 -22.26 -13.89 7.27
N HIS A 61 -21.14 -13.68 6.58
CA HIS A 61 -21.09 -13.69 5.12
C HIS A 61 -21.57 -15.03 4.54
N LYS A 62 -21.11 -16.15 5.09
CA LYS A 62 -21.53 -17.50 4.66
C LYS A 62 -23.00 -17.79 5.01
N ARG A 63 -23.47 -17.31 6.16
CA ARG A 63 -24.84 -17.51 6.63
C ARG A 63 -25.87 -16.83 5.73
N TYR A 64 -25.63 -15.57 5.36
CA TYR A 64 -26.58 -14.76 4.60
C TYR A 64 -26.36 -14.82 3.07
N PHE A 65 -25.13 -15.06 2.61
CA PHE A 65 -24.80 -15.13 1.18
C PHE A 65 -24.02 -16.41 0.84
N PRO A 66 -24.60 -17.62 1.04
CA PRO A 66 -23.92 -18.89 0.85
C PRO A 66 -23.46 -19.14 -0.59
N HIS A 67 -24.06 -18.47 -1.58
CA HIS A 67 -23.71 -18.57 -3.00
C HIS A 67 -22.66 -17.55 -3.46
N CYS A 68 -22.12 -16.72 -2.56
CA CYS A 68 -21.03 -15.81 -2.89
C CYS A 68 -19.80 -16.61 -3.36
N ARG A 69 -19.31 -16.35 -4.57
CA ARG A 69 -18.18 -17.11 -5.15
C ARG A 69 -16.92 -17.00 -4.30
N PHE A 70 -16.66 -15.85 -3.69
CA PHE A 70 -15.54 -15.67 -2.75
C PHE A 70 -15.68 -16.55 -1.51
N VAL A 71 -16.84 -16.55 -0.85
CA VAL A 71 -17.08 -17.36 0.37
C VAL A 71 -17.13 -18.86 0.07
N ALA A 72 -17.60 -19.22 -1.13
CA ALA A 72 -17.58 -20.59 -1.63
C ALA A 72 -16.19 -21.08 -2.07
N GLY A 73 -15.16 -20.21 -2.04
CA GLY A 73 -13.80 -20.55 -2.48
C GLY A 73 -13.62 -20.68 -4.00
N LEU A 74 -14.60 -20.20 -4.78
CA LEU A 74 -14.63 -20.22 -6.25
C LEU A 74 -14.11 -18.92 -6.89
N ASP A 75 -13.61 -18.00 -6.07
CA ASP A 75 -13.01 -16.73 -6.46
C ASP A 75 -11.78 -16.45 -5.59
N SER A 76 -10.59 -16.48 -6.20
CA SER A 76 -9.29 -16.24 -5.55
C SER A 76 -8.76 -14.83 -5.82
N THR A 77 -9.59 -13.91 -6.30
CA THR A 77 -9.17 -12.53 -6.59
C THR A 77 -9.01 -11.68 -5.34
N ASN A 78 -9.29 -12.20 -4.15
CA ASN A 78 -9.01 -11.49 -2.91
C ASN A 78 -7.50 -11.34 -2.70
N VAL A 79 -6.99 -10.11 -2.79
CA VAL A 79 -5.56 -9.82 -2.64
C VAL A 79 -5.29 -9.35 -1.20
N PRO A 80 -4.64 -10.16 -0.35
CA PRO A 80 -4.28 -9.76 1.02
C PRO A 80 -3.17 -8.68 1.01
N PRO A 81 -2.90 -8.01 2.13
CA PRO A 81 -1.90 -6.94 2.24
C PRO A 81 -0.41 -7.35 2.07
N SER A 82 -0.12 -8.47 1.37
CA SER A 82 1.18 -9.11 1.05
C SER A 82 1.70 -10.12 2.09
N GLU A 83 1.72 -11.40 1.70
CA GLU A 83 2.77 -12.34 2.12
C GLU A 83 4.11 -11.88 1.52
N MET A 84 5.21 -12.03 2.25
CA MET A 84 6.57 -11.72 1.79
C MET A 84 7.33 -13.02 1.46
N PRO A 85 8.08 -13.13 0.35
CA PRO A 85 9.12 -14.14 0.24
C PRO A 85 10.47 -13.62 0.79
N PRO A 86 11.27 -14.48 1.47
CA PRO A 86 12.60 -14.13 1.97
C PRO A 86 13.65 -14.13 0.84
N GLU A 87 14.76 -13.42 1.08
CA GLU A 87 15.88 -13.27 0.15
C GLU A 87 16.63 -14.58 -0.19
N ASP A 88 17.21 -14.57 -1.39
CA ASP A 88 18.27 -15.44 -1.94
C ASP A 88 17.97 -16.92 -2.18
N THR A 89 17.80 -17.30 -3.46
CA THR A 89 18.72 -18.25 -4.13
C THR A 89 18.63 -18.11 -5.67
N ARG A 90 19.80 -18.26 -6.32
CA ARG A 90 20.14 -18.82 -7.66
C ARG A 90 19.95 -18.03 -8.97
N ARG A 91 21.10 -17.55 -9.42
CA ARG A 91 21.63 -17.34 -10.78
C ARG A 91 21.62 -18.61 -11.67
N ALA A 92 21.51 -18.40 -12.99
CA ALA A 92 21.64 -19.31 -14.16
C ALA A 92 20.44 -20.24 -14.42
N THR A 93 19.88 -20.41 -15.63
CA THR A 93 20.46 -20.62 -16.98
C THR A 93 19.55 -20.15 -18.13
N ALA A 94 20.16 -19.99 -19.31
CA ALA A 94 19.55 -19.63 -20.59
C ALA A 94 18.85 -20.78 -21.34
N ASN A 95 18.05 -20.38 -22.36
CA ASN A 95 17.56 -21.09 -23.57
C ASN A 95 16.35 -22.04 -23.48
N ALA A 96 15.23 -21.68 -24.13
CA ALA A 96 14.77 -22.24 -25.42
C ALA A 96 13.35 -21.73 -25.79
N VAL A 97 13.04 -21.74 -27.09
CA VAL A 97 12.03 -20.97 -27.84
C VAL A 97 10.83 -21.83 -28.31
N ALA A 98 9.71 -21.16 -28.67
CA ALA A 98 8.61 -21.52 -29.60
C ALA A 98 7.27 -21.98 -28.94
N ASN A 99 6.22 -21.12 -28.80
CA ASN A 99 5.17 -20.63 -29.77
C ASN A 99 3.94 -21.58 -29.93
N PRO A 100 2.72 -21.15 -30.36
CA PRO A 100 2.01 -19.85 -30.25
C PRO A 100 0.46 -19.92 -29.91
N SER A 101 -0.13 -18.72 -29.68
CA SER A 101 -1.52 -18.14 -29.58
C SER A 101 -2.76 -18.82 -30.27
N PRO A 102 -4.05 -18.34 -30.19
CA PRO A 102 -4.59 -16.97 -29.91
C PRO A 102 -5.95 -16.85 -29.13
N ASN A 103 -6.29 -15.71 -28.53
CA ASN A 103 -7.28 -14.66 -28.93
C ASN A 103 -7.71 -13.94 -27.62
N SER A 104 -8.20 -12.71 -27.49
CA SER A 104 -8.55 -11.59 -28.37
C SER A 104 -8.69 -10.33 -27.49
N GLU A 105 -8.13 -9.23 -27.95
CA GLU A 105 -8.57 -7.82 -27.89
C GLU A 105 -9.00 -7.06 -26.61
N LEU A 106 -8.28 -5.93 -26.45
CA LEU A 106 -8.63 -4.57 -25.98
C LEU A 106 -9.14 -4.35 -24.54
N GLY A 107 -8.22 -3.89 -23.70
CA GLY A 107 -8.51 -3.00 -22.56
C GLY A 107 -7.25 -2.18 -22.27
N VAL A 108 -7.30 -0.87 -22.53
CA VAL A 108 -6.18 0.05 -22.30
C VAL A 108 -5.78 0.01 -20.83
N VAL A 109 -4.67 -0.66 -20.53
CA VAL A 109 -4.02 -0.66 -19.22
C VAL A 109 -3.50 0.76 -19.01
N ARG A 110 -4.05 1.48 -18.03
CA ARG A 110 -3.36 2.65 -17.50
C ARG A 110 -2.22 2.10 -16.66
N GLU A 111 -1.06 1.97 -17.29
CA GLU A 111 0.16 1.53 -16.64
C GLU A 111 0.48 2.47 -15.48
N GLU A 112 0.62 1.90 -14.28
CA GLU A 112 1.30 2.58 -13.19
C GLU A 112 2.70 2.92 -13.70
N PRO A 113 3.13 4.20 -13.67
CA PRO A 113 4.42 4.58 -14.22
C PRO A 113 5.49 3.70 -13.60
N THR A 114 6.24 3.04 -14.47
CA THR A 114 7.24 2.07 -14.06
C THR A 114 8.31 2.76 -13.22
N ARG A 115 9.12 1.99 -12.48
CA ARG A 115 10.25 2.53 -11.70
C ARG A 115 11.17 3.45 -12.52
N GLN A 116 11.22 3.24 -13.84
CA GLN A 116 11.98 4.01 -14.81
C GLN A 116 11.48 5.47 -14.89
N ASP A 117 10.17 5.68 -14.79
CA ASP A 117 9.50 6.96 -15.05
C ASP A 117 9.75 8.01 -13.95
N TYR A 118 10.14 7.55 -12.75
CA TYR A 118 10.47 8.39 -11.59
C TYR A 118 11.97 8.44 -11.26
N SER A 119 12.84 7.94 -12.15
CA SER A 119 14.29 8.01 -11.99
C SER A 119 14.81 9.47 -11.97
N GLY A 120 14.21 10.34 -12.79
CA GLY A 120 14.50 11.77 -12.81
C GLY A 120 13.80 12.55 -11.68
N GLU A 121 14.51 13.51 -11.08
CA GLU A 121 13.96 14.38 -10.03
C GLU A 121 12.74 15.19 -10.52
N THR A 122 12.81 15.72 -11.75
CA THR A 122 11.71 16.49 -12.34
C THR A 122 10.42 15.68 -12.44
N SER A 123 10.49 14.42 -12.89
CA SER A 123 9.32 13.52 -12.95
C SER A 123 8.73 13.27 -11.56
N ARG A 124 9.59 13.09 -10.55
CA ARG A 124 9.14 12.96 -9.16
C ARG A 124 8.47 14.24 -8.67
N LEU A 125 9.05 15.41 -8.94
CA LEU A 125 8.46 16.69 -8.55
C LEU A 125 7.08 16.91 -9.19
N SER A 126 6.92 16.58 -10.48
CA SER A 126 5.64 16.69 -11.19
C SER A 126 4.52 15.83 -10.56
N SER A 127 4.86 14.71 -9.92
CA SER A 127 3.86 13.88 -9.23
C SER A 127 3.17 14.62 -8.07
N PHE A 128 3.81 15.64 -7.48
CA PHE A 128 3.26 16.45 -6.40
C PHE A 128 2.28 17.53 -6.86
N SER A 129 1.84 17.52 -8.13
CA SER A 129 0.83 18.45 -8.65
C SER A 129 -0.46 18.51 -7.82
N ARG A 130 -0.80 17.41 -7.13
CA ARG A 130 -1.97 17.29 -6.24
C ARG A 130 -1.59 17.10 -4.77
N TRP A 131 -0.37 17.50 -4.39
CA TRP A 131 0.10 17.42 -3.00
C TRP A 131 -0.79 18.26 -2.09
N PRO A 132 -1.23 17.75 -0.92
CA PRO A 132 -2.19 18.48 -0.09
C PRO A 132 -1.62 19.83 0.36
N GLN A 133 -2.42 20.88 0.24
CA GLN A 133 -2.01 22.25 0.50
C GLN A 133 -1.67 22.53 1.98
N ASN A 134 -2.17 21.69 2.89
CA ASN A 134 -1.87 21.69 4.32
C ASN A 134 -0.69 20.79 4.71
N SER A 135 -0.01 20.16 3.74
CA SER A 135 1.14 19.31 4.03
C SER A 135 2.30 20.13 4.57
N HIS A 136 2.95 19.62 5.61
CA HIS A 136 4.05 20.31 6.25
C HIS A 136 5.37 20.25 5.47
N GLN A 137 5.47 19.32 4.53
CA GLN A 137 6.69 19.06 3.77
C GLN A 137 6.66 19.70 2.39
N ALA A 138 7.77 20.30 1.99
CA ALA A 138 7.96 20.87 0.67
C ALA A 138 8.20 19.75 -0.36
N ALA A 139 7.38 19.71 -1.41
CA ALA A 139 7.47 18.73 -2.50
C ALA A 139 8.89 18.61 -3.11
N GLY A 140 9.61 19.74 -3.24
CA GLY A 140 10.98 19.74 -3.73
C GLY A 140 11.98 19.01 -2.82
N GLY A 141 11.81 19.08 -1.49
CA GLY A 141 12.64 18.34 -0.55
C GLY A 141 12.43 16.83 -0.65
N LEU A 142 11.15 16.43 -0.73
CA LEU A 142 10.75 15.04 -0.92
C LEU A 142 11.25 14.47 -2.25
N ALA A 143 11.10 15.22 -3.35
CA ALA A 143 11.58 14.83 -4.68
C ALA A 143 13.10 14.65 -4.73
N ARG A 144 13.87 15.58 -4.13
CA ARG A 144 15.33 15.48 -3.98
C ARG A 144 15.74 14.27 -3.15
N ALA A 145 15.01 13.95 -2.09
CA ALA A 145 15.25 12.75 -1.28
C ALA A 145 14.84 11.43 -1.97
N GLY A 146 14.38 11.50 -3.22
CA GLY A 146 14.07 10.34 -4.04
C GLY A 146 12.59 9.93 -4.01
N PHE A 147 11.72 10.74 -3.42
CA PHE A 147 10.30 10.41 -3.28
C PHE A 147 9.43 11.02 -4.38
N PHE A 148 8.43 10.29 -4.84
CA PHE A 148 7.32 10.79 -5.65
C PHE A 148 6.01 10.63 -4.89
N TYR A 149 5.05 11.51 -5.14
CA TYR A 149 3.74 11.46 -4.53
C TYR A 149 2.92 10.33 -5.10
N THR A 150 2.29 9.56 -4.22
CA THR A 150 1.41 8.45 -4.60
C THR A 150 0.01 8.88 -5.00
N GLY A 151 -0.33 10.18 -4.89
CA GLY A 151 -1.68 10.68 -5.12
C GLY A 151 -2.62 10.55 -3.92
N ILE A 152 -2.14 10.01 -2.80
CA ILE A 152 -2.96 9.69 -1.62
C ILE A 152 -2.41 10.39 -0.38
N ALA A 153 -3.19 11.30 0.22
CA ALA A 153 -2.85 12.01 1.46
C ALA A 153 -1.43 12.63 1.41
N ASP A 154 -0.60 12.38 2.41
CA ASP A 154 0.82 12.79 2.43
C ASP A 154 1.77 11.60 2.15
N CYS A 155 1.27 10.54 1.51
CA CYS A 155 2.06 9.35 1.22
C CYS A 155 2.98 9.56 0.02
N VAL A 156 4.26 9.32 0.21
CA VAL A 156 5.27 9.38 -0.84
C VAL A 156 6.04 8.07 -0.94
N LYS A 157 6.55 7.76 -2.13
CA LYS A 157 7.25 6.51 -2.41
C LYS A 157 8.59 6.77 -3.07
N CYS A 158 9.63 6.07 -2.62
CA CYS A 158 10.95 6.21 -3.22
C CYS A 158 11.02 5.47 -4.56
N PHE A 159 11.54 6.12 -5.61
CA PHE A 159 11.73 5.46 -6.91
C PHE A 159 12.75 4.30 -6.84
N SER A 160 13.75 4.41 -5.97
CA SER A 160 14.88 3.46 -5.93
C SER A 160 14.63 2.27 -5.02
N CYS A 161 14.16 2.47 -3.79
CA CYS A 161 13.92 1.37 -2.84
C CYS A 161 12.45 0.97 -2.72
N ASN A 162 11.53 1.71 -3.33
CA ASN A 162 10.08 1.56 -3.16
C ASN A 162 9.58 1.78 -1.72
N GLY A 163 10.44 2.28 -0.83
CA GLY A 163 10.07 2.64 0.53
C GLY A 163 9.01 3.74 0.53
N THR A 164 7.95 3.52 1.29
CA THR A 164 6.83 4.46 1.40
C THR A 164 6.88 5.12 2.78
N LEU A 165 6.77 6.45 2.80
CA LEU A 165 6.66 7.25 4.01
C LEU A 165 5.38 8.08 3.98
N ARG A 166 4.82 8.33 5.16
CA ARG A 166 3.58 9.08 5.40
C ARG A 166 3.62 9.68 6.80
N SER A 167 2.59 10.44 7.16
CA SER A 167 2.47 11.08 8.47
C SER A 167 3.63 12.04 8.75
N TRP A 168 3.96 12.84 7.75
CA TRP A 168 5.08 13.77 7.79
C TRP A 168 4.81 14.93 8.76
N GLU A 169 5.72 15.11 9.71
CA GLU A 169 5.70 16.22 10.64
C GLU A 169 6.49 17.42 10.09
N ARG A 170 6.22 18.62 10.62
CA ARG A 170 6.89 19.85 10.18
C ARG A 170 8.41 19.84 10.38
N ARG A 171 8.92 19.06 11.33
CA ARG A 171 10.35 19.02 11.66
C ARG A 171 11.09 17.87 10.99
N ASP A 172 10.39 17.02 10.25
CA ASP A 172 11.00 15.88 9.57
C ASP A 172 11.90 16.36 8.43
N ASP A 173 13.10 15.80 8.35
CA ASP A 173 13.98 15.93 7.19
C ASP A 173 13.83 14.70 6.30
N SER A 174 13.57 14.94 5.01
CA SER A 174 13.27 13.87 4.06
C SER A 174 14.43 12.88 3.88
N TRP A 175 15.69 13.30 4.03
CA TRP A 175 16.83 12.39 3.95
C TRP A 175 17.04 11.59 5.23
N ASN A 176 16.86 12.23 6.38
CA ASN A 176 16.94 11.55 7.68
C ASN A 176 15.85 10.49 7.79
N GLU A 177 14.59 10.81 7.51
CA GLU A 177 13.51 9.82 7.57
C GLU A 177 13.71 8.71 6.54
N HIS A 178 14.22 9.02 5.34
CA HIS A 178 14.56 7.99 4.35
C HIS A 178 15.67 7.06 4.85
N ALA A 179 16.76 7.60 5.41
CA ALA A 179 17.86 6.79 5.95
C ALA A 179 17.49 6.04 7.23
N ARG A 180 16.56 6.59 8.04
CA ARG A 180 16.04 5.99 9.26
C ARG A 180 15.24 4.73 8.95
N TRP A 181 14.29 4.83 8.04
CA TRP A 181 13.35 3.73 7.74
C TRP A 181 13.86 2.77 6.66
N PHE A 182 14.70 3.26 5.73
CA PHE A 182 15.24 2.45 4.64
C PHE A 182 16.77 2.61 4.51
N PRO A 183 17.55 2.22 5.54
CA PRO A 183 19.01 2.39 5.56
C PRO A 183 19.75 1.63 4.44
N ARG A 184 19.10 0.67 3.79
CA ARG A 184 19.64 -0.09 2.66
C ARG A 184 19.29 0.49 1.29
N CYS A 185 18.63 1.65 1.23
CA CYS A 185 18.27 2.29 -0.03
C CYS A 185 19.51 2.67 -0.83
N ASN A 186 19.65 2.11 -2.04
CA ASN A 186 20.78 2.40 -2.92
C ASN A 186 20.87 3.89 -3.27
N TYR A 187 19.75 4.58 -3.49
CA TYR A 187 19.77 6.02 -3.77
C TYR A 187 20.31 6.83 -2.60
N VAL A 188 19.87 6.56 -1.37
CA VAL A 188 20.36 7.24 -0.16
C VAL A 188 21.85 6.96 0.04
N ARG A 189 22.28 5.71 -0.13
CA ARG A 189 23.70 5.32 -0.05
C ARG A 189 24.54 6.07 -1.09
N THR A 190 24.08 6.16 -2.33
CA THR A 190 24.81 6.84 -3.41
C THR A 190 24.89 8.35 -3.20
N VAL A 191 23.82 9.00 -2.72
CA VAL A 191 23.78 10.47 -2.62
C VAL A 191 24.32 10.99 -1.29
N LYS A 192 24.08 10.29 -0.18
CA LYS A 192 24.44 10.74 1.18
C LYS A 192 25.59 9.97 1.82
N GLY A 193 25.85 8.75 1.37
CA GLY A 193 26.93 7.89 1.87
C GLY A 193 26.60 7.11 3.16
N GLU A 194 27.42 6.09 3.43
CA GLU A 194 27.26 5.19 4.59
C GLU A 194 27.48 5.89 5.94
N ALA A 195 28.32 6.93 5.99
CA ALA A 195 28.55 7.67 7.23
C ALA A 195 27.28 8.39 7.72
N PHE A 196 26.54 9.00 6.78
CA PHE A 196 25.25 9.65 7.06
C PHE A 196 24.20 8.65 7.54
N ILE A 197 24.08 7.50 6.86
CA ILE A 197 23.12 6.46 7.24
C ILE A 197 23.42 5.97 8.66
N ARG A 198 24.69 5.69 8.99
CA ARG A 198 25.09 5.26 10.33
C ARG A 198 24.80 6.33 11.40
N SER A 199 25.02 7.61 11.13
CA SER A 199 24.72 8.67 12.12
C SER A 199 23.22 8.80 12.38
N VAL A 200 22.39 8.69 11.34
CA VAL A 200 20.92 8.69 11.49
C VAL A 200 20.48 7.47 12.31
N GLN A 201 20.94 6.27 11.95
CA GLN A 201 20.61 5.05 12.69
C GLN A 201 21.01 5.13 14.17
N ALA A 202 22.23 5.61 14.47
CA ALA A 202 22.70 5.76 15.85
C ALA A 202 21.85 6.73 16.69
N THR A 203 21.33 7.79 16.07
CA THR A 203 20.47 8.79 16.76
C THR A 203 19.13 8.19 17.18
N HIS A 204 18.64 7.16 16.47
CA HIS A 204 17.34 6.53 16.73
C HIS A 204 17.42 5.19 17.48
N SER A 205 18.57 4.53 17.50
CA SER A 205 18.79 3.30 18.30
C SER A 205 18.77 3.54 19.81
N GLY A 206 18.86 4.78 20.28
CA GLY A 206 18.84 5.14 21.71
C GLY A 206 17.46 5.40 22.34
N GLN A 207 16.37 5.33 21.57
CA GLN A 207 15.01 5.60 22.07
C GLN A 207 14.24 4.34 22.50
N VAL A 208 14.91 3.18 22.56
CA VAL A 208 14.32 1.87 22.93
C VAL A 208 14.92 1.35 24.25
N ALA A 209 15.00 2.21 25.27
CA ALA A 209 15.37 1.81 26.62
C ALA A 209 14.88 2.85 27.64
N ASN A 210 13.59 2.82 27.97
CA ASN A 210 13.06 3.08 29.31
C ASN A 210 11.58 2.71 29.38
#